data_AF-A0A2P6NW34-F1
#
_entry.id   AF-A0A2P6NW34-F1
#
_cell.length_a   1.000
_cell.length_b   1.000
_cell.length_c   1.000
_cell.angle_alpha   90.00
_cell.angle_beta   90.00
_cell.angle_gamma   90.00
#
_symmetry.space_group_name_H-M   'P 1'
#
loop_
_entity.id
_entity.type
_entity.pdbx_description
1 polymer ?
#
loop_
_entity_poly.entity_id
_entity_poly.type
_entity_poly.pdbx_seq_one_letter_code
_entity_poly.pdbx_strand_id
1 'polypeptide(L)'
;MEEEKHEASNPRDQRGRLVMEVTDVELKNKCTNTIQSRILVVDDNGFRCLRKDLDRNGCCTTRHQRFSCEYCDLINKCCRTYENCVSCCLNPKEPPALGSLHLSRYPLQDSDFTRFERCQMACRTSSLSLLHENTYRSPLKHCFADKPPPLIPP
;
A
#
# COMPACT_ATOMS: atom_id res chain seq x y z
N MET A 1 15.10 15.05 -55.08
CA MET A 1 16.15 14.68 -54.12
C MET A 1 16.42 15.93 -53.33
N GLU A 2 15.92 16.00 -52.11
CA GLU A 2 16.41 16.86 -51.04
C GLU A 2 15.71 16.37 -49.76
N GLU A 3 16.46 15.64 -48.94
CA GLU A 3 16.04 15.20 -47.60
C GLU A 3 16.25 16.38 -46.64
N GLU A 4 15.18 16.89 -46.04
CA GLU A 4 15.30 17.83 -44.93
C GLU A 4 15.24 17.05 -43.61
N LYS A 5 16.40 16.90 -42.95
CA LYS A 5 16.52 16.35 -41.60
C LYS A 5 15.96 17.34 -40.58
N HIS A 6 14.79 17.04 -40.02
CA HIS A 6 14.32 17.69 -38.80
C HIS A 6 15.02 17.07 -37.57
N GLU A 7 16.07 17.74 -37.11
CA GLU A 7 16.73 17.47 -35.82
C GLU A 7 15.89 18.14 -34.69
N ALA A 8 15.21 17.34 -33.87
CA ALA A 8 14.44 17.83 -32.74
C ALA A 8 15.39 18.28 -31.61
N SER A 9 15.41 19.57 -31.30
CA SER A 9 16.21 20.14 -30.21
C SER A 9 15.58 19.83 -28.85
N ASN A 10 16.32 19.14 -27.97
CA ASN A 10 15.87 18.74 -26.63
C ASN A 10 15.85 19.95 -25.66
N PRO A 11 14.74 20.23 -24.94
CA PRO A 11 14.64 21.36 -24.02
C PRO A 11 15.69 21.33 -22.89
N ARG A 12 16.21 22.52 -22.55
CA ARG A 12 17.21 22.74 -21.49
C ARG A 12 16.69 23.75 -20.47
N ASP A 13 17.04 23.57 -19.20
CA ASP A 13 16.64 24.51 -18.13
C ASP A 13 17.41 25.83 -18.25
N GLN A 14 17.06 26.82 -17.42
CA GLN A 14 17.73 28.13 -17.39
C GLN A 14 19.23 28.05 -17.04
N ARG A 15 19.73 26.87 -16.66
CA ARG A 15 21.14 26.58 -16.37
C ARG A 15 21.77 25.67 -17.41
N GLY A 16 21.12 25.47 -18.55
CA GLY A 16 21.62 24.69 -19.68
C GLY A 16 21.67 23.18 -19.44
N ARG A 17 21.04 22.66 -18.37
CA ARG A 17 20.97 21.23 -18.11
C ARG A 17 19.83 20.61 -18.93
N LEU A 18 20.06 19.42 -19.49
CA LEU A 18 19.02 18.64 -20.16
C LEU A 18 17.84 18.47 -19.20
N VAL A 19 16.67 18.98 -19.59
CA VAL A 19 15.43 18.70 -18.87
C VAL A 19 14.95 17.36 -19.38
N MET A 20 15.07 16.32 -18.57
CA MET A 20 14.23 15.15 -18.77
C MET A 20 12.82 15.59 -18.37
N GLU A 21 11.99 15.96 -19.35
CA GLU A 21 10.55 16.01 -19.15
C GLU A 21 10.11 14.58 -18.87
N VAL A 22 10.15 14.19 -17.59
CA VAL A 22 9.49 12.97 -17.12
C VAL A 22 8.01 13.27 -17.29
N THR A 23 7.45 12.78 -18.39
CA THR A 23 6.02 12.93 -18.65
C THR A 23 5.25 12.33 -17.46
N ASP A 24 4.14 12.94 -17.04
CA ASP A 24 3.26 12.39 -15.99
C ASP A 24 2.83 10.92 -16.26
N VAL A 25 2.99 10.48 -17.50
CA VAL A 25 2.75 9.11 -17.98
C VAL A 25 3.82 8.13 -17.50
N GLU A 26 5.09 8.53 -17.34
CA GLU A 26 6.17 7.68 -16.84
C GLU A 26 6.18 7.55 -15.30
N LEU A 27 5.72 8.58 -14.58
CA LEU A 27 5.56 8.54 -13.12
C LEU A 27 4.42 7.60 -12.68
N LYS A 28 3.38 7.42 -13.50
CA LYS A 28 2.27 6.48 -13.25
C LYS A 28 2.61 5.01 -13.45
N ASN A 29 3.75 4.70 -14.05
CA ASN A 29 4.16 3.32 -14.30
C ASN A 29 4.93 2.69 -13.14
N LYS A 30 5.17 3.43 -12.06
CA LYS A 30 5.87 2.96 -10.86
C LYS A 30 4.90 2.81 -9.69
N CYS A 31 4.92 1.65 -9.06
CA CYS A 31 4.11 1.40 -7.87
C CYS A 31 4.96 1.48 -6.62
N THR A 32 4.38 2.02 -5.56
CA THR A 32 4.84 1.74 -4.21
C THR A 32 4.29 0.39 -3.78
N ASN A 33 5.04 -0.35 -2.95
CA ASN A 33 4.58 -1.64 -2.45
C ASN A 33 4.95 -1.89 -0.99
N THR A 34 4.31 -2.87 -0.38
CA THR A 34 4.65 -3.33 0.98
C THR A 34 6.04 -3.96 1.01
N ILE A 35 6.75 -3.75 2.11
CA ILE A 35 8.14 -4.23 2.32
C ILE A 35 8.28 -5.22 3.48
N GLN A 36 7.20 -5.43 4.24
CA GLN A 36 7.22 -6.13 5.51
C GLN A 36 7.42 -7.64 5.35
N SER A 37 6.69 -8.28 4.43
CA SER A 37 6.85 -9.72 4.15
C SER A 37 7.92 -10.00 3.09
N ARG A 38 8.60 -11.15 3.25
CA ARG A 38 9.60 -11.66 2.29
C ARG A 38 8.97 -12.36 1.09
N ILE A 39 7.73 -12.84 1.23
CA ILE A 39 7.09 -13.74 0.24
C ILE A 39 5.99 -13.03 -0.52
N LEU A 40 5.14 -12.29 0.18
CA LEU A 40 3.94 -11.67 -0.38
C LEU A 40 4.10 -10.16 -0.40
N VAL A 41 3.54 -9.52 -1.42
CA VAL A 41 3.61 -8.06 -1.59
C VAL A 41 2.25 -7.55 -2.05
N VAL A 42 1.91 -6.33 -1.61
CA VAL A 42 0.77 -5.56 -2.13
C VAL A 42 1.28 -4.23 -2.65
N ASP A 43 0.89 -3.87 -3.86
CA ASP A 43 1.16 -2.56 -4.42
C ASP A 43 0.09 -1.52 -4.06
N ASP A 44 0.37 -0.25 -4.31
CA ASP A 44 -0.53 0.89 -4.08
C ASP A 44 -1.77 0.88 -4.98
N ASN A 45 -1.78 0.09 -6.05
CA ASN A 45 -2.98 -0.22 -6.85
C ASN A 45 -3.87 -1.29 -6.21
N GLY A 46 -3.39 -1.96 -5.16
CA GLY A 46 -4.08 -2.99 -4.38
C GLY A 46 -3.97 -4.40 -4.91
N PHE A 47 -3.10 -4.66 -5.88
CA PHE A 47 -2.80 -6.00 -6.36
C PHE A 47 -1.86 -6.72 -5.40
N ARG A 48 -2.11 -8.01 -5.18
CA ARG A 48 -1.30 -8.88 -4.33
C ARG A 48 -0.59 -9.95 -5.14
N CYS A 49 0.72 -10.02 -5.07
CA CYS A 49 1.52 -11.02 -5.77
C CYS A 49 2.65 -11.56 -4.90
N LEU A 50 3.31 -12.64 -5.34
CA LEU A 50 4.56 -13.05 -4.71
C LEU A 50 5.63 -12.01 -5.02
N ARG A 51 6.55 -11.80 -4.09
CA ARG A 51 7.60 -10.79 -4.25
C ARG A 51 8.47 -11.02 -5.48
N LYS A 52 8.67 -12.29 -5.87
CA LYS A 52 9.40 -12.69 -7.08
C LYS A 52 8.67 -12.33 -8.40
N ASP A 53 7.37 -12.05 -8.32
CA ASP A 53 6.51 -11.74 -9.47
C ASP A 53 6.29 -10.22 -9.64
N LEU A 54 6.93 -9.40 -8.80
CA LEU A 54 6.98 -7.95 -8.99
C LEU A 54 7.71 -7.62 -10.29
N ASP A 55 7.17 -6.66 -11.04
CA ASP A 55 7.86 -6.14 -12.20
C ASP A 55 9.00 -5.19 -11.81
N ARG A 56 9.71 -4.68 -12.83
CA ARG A 56 10.84 -3.75 -12.64
C ARG A 56 10.45 -2.41 -12.03
N ASN A 57 9.16 -2.08 -12.08
CA ASN A 57 8.61 -0.84 -11.55
C ASN A 57 7.99 -1.02 -10.16
N GLY A 58 8.09 -2.23 -9.58
CA GLY A 58 7.58 -2.53 -8.25
C GLY A 58 6.07 -2.78 -8.21
N CYS A 59 5.44 -3.02 -9.35
CA CYS A 59 4.01 -3.32 -9.48
C CYS A 59 3.75 -4.82 -9.53
N CYS A 60 2.61 -5.25 -9.00
CA CYS A 60 2.04 -6.55 -9.31
C CYS A 60 1.23 -6.44 -10.62
N THR A 61 1.27 -7.49 -11.44
CA THR A 61 0.54 -7.48 -12.73
C THR A 61 -0.97 -7.67 -12.53
N THR A 62 -1.79 -7.22 -13.49
CA THR A 62 -3.27 -7.31 -13.45
C THR A 62 -3.84 -8.72 -13.43
N ARG A 63 -3.01 -9.75 -13.66
CA ARG A 63 -3.39 -11.16 -13.54
C ARG A 63 -3.55 -11.60 -12.09
N HIS A 64 -3.01 -10.83 -11.15
CA HIS A 64 -3.09 -11.12 -9.74
C HIS A 64 -4.39 -10.62 -9.11
N GLN A 65 -4.72 -11.12 -7.93
CA GLN A 65 -5.93 -10.69 -7.21
C GLN A 65 -5.77 -9.25 -6.71
N ARG A 66 -6.76 -8.41 -7.02
CA ARG A 66 -6.86 -7.03 -6.55
C ARG A 66 -7.82 -6.93 -5.38
N PHE A 67 -7.43 -6.19 -4.35
CA PHE A 67 -8.23 -5.95 -3.15
C PHE A 67 -8.68 -7.25 -2.46
N SER A 68 -7.81 -8.25 -2.47
CA SER A 68 -8.13 -9.57 -1.94
C SER A 68 -8.23 -9.51 -0.42
N CYS A 69 -9.37 -9.99 0.11
CA CYS A 69 -9.62 -10.16 1.53
C CYS A 69 -9.45 -11.63 1.96
N GLU A 70 -8.65 -12.40 1.22
CA GLU A 70 -8.32 -13.78 1.57
C GLU A 70 -7.68 -13.81 2.97
N TYR A 71 -8.11 -14.73 3.83
CA TYR A 71 -7.67 -14.83 5.23
C TYR A 71 -7.98 -13.61 6.12
N CYS A 72 -9.02 -12.85 5.76
CA CYS A 72 -9.59 -11.80 6.59
C CYS A 72 -10.95 -12.20 7.15
N ASP A 73 -11.22 -11.80 8.38
CA ASP A 73 -12.55 -11.68 8.94
C ASP A 73 -13.08 -10.28 8.62
N LEU A 74 -14.10 -10.20 7.76
CA LEU A 74 -14.69 -8.94 7.32
C LEU A 74 -15.56 -8.26 8.38
N ILE A 75 -16.02 -9.00 9.40
CA ILE A 75 -16.82 -8.44 10.50
C ILE A 75 -15.91 -7.64 11.41
N ASN A 76 -14.80 -8.26 11.84
CA ASN A 76 -13.81 -7.62 12.70
C ASN A 76 -12.78 -6.79 11.92
N LYS A 77 -12.77 -6.90 10.58
CA LYS A 77 -11.84 -6.24 9.68
C LYS A 77 -10.37 -6.52 10.03
N CYS A 78 -10.11 -7.77 10.39
CA CYS A 78 -8.82 -8.27 10.81
C CYS A 78 -8.38 -9.45 9.96
N CYS A 79 -7.09 -9.53 9.64
CA CYS A 79 -6.52 -10.53 8.77
C CYS A 79 -5.34 -11.24 9.42
N ARG A 80 -5.06 -12.45 8.92
CA ARG A 80 -3.96 -13.28 9.42
C ARG A 80 -2.58 -12.70 9.10
N THR A 81 -2.45 -12.02 7.97
CA THR A 81 -1.17 -11.46 7.49
C THR A 81 -1.34 -9.99 7.13
N TYR A 82 -0.26 -9.23 7.29
CA TYR A 82 -0.22 -7.80 6.97
C TYR A 82 -0.64 -7.50 5.53
N GLU A 83 -0.12 -8.24 4.55
CA GLU A 83 -0.41 -8.00 3.13
C GLU A 83 -1.89 -8.21 2.79
N ASN A 84 -2.52 -9.28 3.30
CA ASN A 84 -3.97 -9.47 3.10
C ASN A 84 -4.79 -8.33 3.76
N CYS A 85 -4.36 -7.83 4.92
CA CYS A 85 -4.99 -6.65 5.52
C CYS A 85 -4.87 -5.42 4.62
N VAL A 86 -3.67 -5.12 4.13
CA VAL A 86 -3.44 -3.95 3.27
C VAL A 86 -4.23 -4.05 1.97
N SER A 87 -4.21 -5.22 1.30
CA SER A 87 -4.98 -5.42 0.06
C SER A 87 -6.49 -5.26 0.30
N CYS A 88 -7.03 -5.90 1.34
CA CYS A 88 -8.46 -5.79 1.67
C CYS A 88 -8.86 -4.35 2.02
N CYS A 89 -8.04 -3.66 2.83
CA CYS A 89 -8.25 -2.26 3.21
C CYS A 89 -8.28 -1.31 2.01
N LEU A 90 -7.49 -1.58 0.97
CA LEU A 90 -7.47 -0.76 -0.24
C LEU A 90 -8.75 -0.86 -1.07
N ASN A 91 -9.63 -1.83 -0.80
CA ASN A 91 -10.90 -1.97 -1.48
C ASN A 91 -11.74 -0.68 -1.38
N PRO A 92 -12.15 -0.06 -2.48
CA PRO A 92 -12.97 1.16 -2.45
C PRO A 92 -14.31 1.02 -1.73
N LYS A 93 -14.83 -0.21 -1.58
CA LYS A 93 -16.05 -0.50 -0.82
C LYS A 93 -15.86 -0.39 0.68
N GLU A 94 -14.63 -0.53 1.16
CA GLU A 94 -14.32 -0.32 2.56
C GLU A 94 -14.22 1.19 2.86
N PRO A 95 -14.66 1.66 4.03
CA PRO A 95 -14.38 3.02 4.44
C PRO A 95 -12.86 3.25 4.42
N PRO A 96 -12.40 4.51 4.22
CA PRO A 96 -11.00 4.83 4.42
C PRO A 96 -10.57 4.29 5.78
N ALA A 97 -9.50 3.49 5.83
CA ALA A 97 -9.01 3.02 7.12
C ALA A 97 -8.71 4.25 7.96
N LEU A 98 -9.49 4.41 9.02
CA LEU A 98 -9.12 5.28 10.12
C LEU A 98 -7.82 4.66 10.62
N GLY A 99 -6.72 5.33 10.32
CA GLY A 99 -5.46 4.91 10.91
C GLY A 99 -5.70 4.90 12.41
N SER A 100 -5.05 3.99 13.13
CA SER A 100 -4.84 4.13 14.57
C SER A 100 -3.96 5.36 14.87
N LEU A 101 -4.18 6.49 14.18
CA LEU A 101 -3.76 7.84 14.48
C LEU A 101 -4.46 8.31 15.77
N HIS A 102 -4.37 7.49 16.81
CA HIS A 102 -4.16 7.99 18.16
C HIS A 102 -2.65 8.22 18.40
N LEU A 103 -1.91 8.52 17.32
CA LEU A 103 -0.49 8.76 17.28
C LEU A 103 -0.27 10.10 16.57
N SER A 104 -0.62 11.20 17.22
CA SER A 104 0.22 12.40 17.31
C SER A 104 -0.52 13.57 17.95
N ARG A 105 0.19 14.29 18.82
CA ARG A 105 -0.14 15.62 19.35
C ARG A 105 -0.07 16.74 18.29
N TYR A 106 -0.21 16.40 17.00
CA TYR A 106 -0.11 17.30 15.87
C TYR A 106 -1.28 17.04 14.92
N PRO A 107 -2.02 18.08 14.49
CA PRO A 107 -3.12 17.94 13.55
C PRO A 107 -2.54 17.81 12.13
N LEU A 108 -1.94 16.65 11.82
CA LEU A 108 -1.81 16.26 10.42
C LEU A 108 -3.23 15.98 9.91
N GLN A 109 -3.67 16.73 8.91
CA GLN A 109 -5.01 16.51 8.36
C GLN A 109 -5.01 15.15 7.69
N ASP A 110 -6.10 14.40 7.87
CA ASP A 110 -6.29 13.07 7.28
C ASP A 110 -6.13 13.09 5.75
N SER A 111 -6.24 14.25 5.11
CA SER A 111 -6.01 14.49 3.68
C SER A 111 -4.58 14.27 3.18
N ASP A 112 -3.57 14.30 4.06
CA ASP A 112 -2.16 14.31 3.64
C ASP A 112 -1.65 12.93 3.23
N PHE A 113 -2.36 11.87 3.64
CA PHE A 113 -2.01 10.50 3.34
C PHE A 113 -2.84 9.93 2.19
N THR A 114 -2.20 9.12 1.36
CA THR A 114 -2.88 8.26 0.40
C THR A 114 -3.65 7.15 1.13
N ARG A 115 -4.63 6.54 0.45
CA ARG A 115 -5.33 5.36 1.00
C ARG A 115 -4.35 4.22 1.29
N PHE A 116 -3.34 4.05 0.45
CA PHE A 116 -2.31 3.05 0.66
C PHE A 116 -1.55 3.26 1.96
N GLU A 117 -1.07 4.48 2.23
CA GLU A 117 -0.36 4.81 3.47
C GLU A 117 -1.25 4.62 4.70
N ARG A 118 -2.52 5.05 4.64
CA ARG A 118 -3.50 4.78 5.72
C ARG A 118 -3.65 3.30 5.99
N CYS A 119 -3.82 2.47 4.95
CA CYS A 119 -3.91 1.02 5.09
C CYS A 119 -2.63 0.41 5.65
N GLN A 120 -1.46 0.88 5.22
CA GLN A 120 -0.17 0.43 5.74
C GLN A 120 -0.01 0.75 7.24
N MET A 121 -0.48 1.92 7.68
CA MET A 121 -0.46 2.31 9.09
C MET A 121 -1.46 1.52 9.91
N ALA A 122 -2.71 1.44 9.46
CA ALA A 122 -3.79 0.75 10.16
C ALA A 122 -3.47 -0.74 10.38
N CYS A 123 -3.02 -1.43 9.33
CA CYS A 123 -2.76 -2.87 9.36
C CYS A 123 -1.57 -3.32 10.21
N ARG A 124 -0.80 -2.39 10.80
CA ARG A 124 0.26 -2.75 11.74
C ARG A 124 -0.35 -3.31 13.03
N THR A 125 0.31 -4.31 13.60
CA THR A 125 -0.10 -4.80 14.93
C THR A 125 0.13 -3.72 15.98
N SER A 126 -0.82 -3.57 16.91
CA SER A 126 -0.73 -2.62 18.02
C SER A 126 -0.72 -3.35 19.37
N SER A 127 -0.46 -2.63 20.47
CA SER A 127 -0.59 -3.18 21.83
C SER A 127 -1.99 -3.71 22.13
N LEU A 128 -3.03 -3.18 21.48
CA LEU A 128 -4.40 -3.67 21.59
C LEU A 128 -4.58 -5.08 21.00
N SER A 129 -3.65 -5.53 20.17
CA SER A 129 -3.64 -6.89 19.61
C SER A 129 -3.08 -7.92 20.59
N LEU A 130 -2.53 -7.50 21.72
CA LEU A 130 -1.89 -8.36 22.72
C LEU A 130 -2.85 -8.72 23.86
N LEU A 131 -2.63 -9.90 24.43
CA LEU A 131 -3.29 -10.43 25.64
C LEU A 131 -2.35 -10.30 26.84
N HIS A 132 -1.18 -10.94 26.82
CA HIS A 132 -0.14 -10.90 27.85
C HIS A 132 1.24 -11.24 27.24
N GLU A 133 2.31 -10.57 27.65
CA GLU A 133 3.71 -10.90 27.28
C GLU A 133 3.92 -11.26 25.78
N ASN A 134 3.54 -10.35 24.88
CA ASN A 134 3.59 -10.51 23.41
C ASN A 134 2.71 -11.63 22.81
N THR A 135 1.87 -12.28 23.62
CA THR A 135 0.85 -13.21 23.11
C THR A 135 -0.27 -12.41 22.44
N TYR A 136 -0.58 -12.74 21.19
CA TYR A 136 -1.68 -12.11 20.46
C TYR A 136 -3.04 -12.63 20.91
N ARG A 137 -4.06 -11.77 20.88
CA ARG A 137 -5.47 -12.10 21.15
C ARG A 137 -6.07 -13.10 20.17
N SER A 138 -5.53 -13.12 18.95
CA SER A 138 -5.96 -13.96 17.84
C SER A 138 -4.86 -14.03 16.79
N PRO A 139 -4.81 -15.10 15.97
CA PRO A 139 -4.02 -15.13 14.75
C PRO A 139 -4.37 -14.00 13.77
N LEU A 140 -5.60 -13.46 13.83
CA LEU A 140 -6.07 -12.32 13.04
C LEU A 140 -5.68 -11.00 13.70
N LYS A 141 -4.40 -10.65 13.63
CA LYS A 141 -3.79 -9.52 14.37
C LYS A 141 -3.57 -8.24 13.55
N HIS A 142 -3.82 -8.29 12.24
CA HIS A 142 -3.65 -7.15 11.35
C HIS A 142 -5.02 -6.59 11.00
N CYS A 143 -5.40 -5.46 11.57
CA CYS A 143 -6.76 -4.91 11.41
C CYS A 143 -6.75 -3.56 10.72
N PHE A 144 -7.79 -3.24 9.98
CA PHE A 144 -7.95 -1.94 9.30
C PHE A 144 -9.16 -1.15 9.82
N ALA A 145 -9.57 -1.44 11.06
CA ALA A 145 -10.61 -0.74 11.80
C ALA A 145 -10.20 -0.55 13.26
N ASP A 146 -10.85 0.37 13.97
CA ASP A 146 -10.53 0.75 15.35
C ASP A 146 -10.88 -0.31 16.41
N LYS A 147 -11.48 -1.43 16.00
CA LYS A 147 -11.81 -2.52 16.93
C LYS A 147 -10.58 -3.40 17.15
N PRO A 148 -10.28 -3.80 18.40
CA PRO A 148 -9.21 -4.75 18.64
C PRO A 148 -9.52 -6.09 17.96
N PRO A 149 -8.49 -6.89 17.60
CA PRO A 149 -8.68 -8.26 17.16
C PRO A 149 -9.65 -9.04 18.06
N PRO A 150 -10.50 -9.92 17.50
CA PRO A 150 -11.39 -10.75 18.30
C PRO A 150 -10.58 -11.56 19.31
N LEU A 151 -11.05 -11.63 20.55
CA LEU A 151 -10.48 -12.52 21.54
C LEU A 151 -10.86 -13.95 21.16
N ILE A 152 -9.90 -14.75 20.76
CA ILE A 152 -10.08 -16.19 20.60
C ILE A 152 -9.40 -16.82 21.81
N PRO A 153 -10.17 -17.39 22.77
CA PRO A 153 -9.58 -18.11 23.88
C PRO A 153 -8.75 -19.31 23.35
N PRO A 154 -7.68 -19.71 24.06
CA PRO A 154 -6.78 -20.77 23.63
C PRO A 154 -7.49 -22.11 23.40
#